data_AF-A0A8S3A752-F1
#
_entry.id   AF-A0A8S3A752-F1
#
_cell.length_a   1.000
_cell.length_b   1.000
_cell.length_c   1.000
_cell.angle_alpha   90.00
_cell.angle_beta   90.00
_cell.angle_gamma   90.00
#
_symmetry.space_group_name_H-M   'P 1'
#
loop_
_entity.id
_entity.type
_entity.pdbx_description
1 polymer ?
#
loop_
_entity_poly.entity_id
_entity_poly.type
_entity_poly.pdbx_seq_one_letter_code
_entity_poly.pdbx_strand_id
1 'polypeptide(L)' 'TAETDTHGRVRYTISDDKKLPLGLHPVKLVVRGDHTTIDLYLTVLPPKSEAVIFSIDGSFTS' A
#
# COMPACT_ATOMS: atom_id res chain seq x y z
N THR A 1 -2.19 7.71 -13.43
CA THR A 1 -3.34 6.96 -12.90
C THR A 1 -3.18 5.51 -13.30
N ALA A 2 -3.78 4.58 -12.56
CA ALA A 2 -3.69 3.15 -12.84
C ALA A 2 -5.11 2.59 -13.05
N GLU A 3 -5.23 1.59 -13.90
CA GLU A 3 -6.48 0.88 -14.17
C GLU A 3 -6.48 -0.47 -13.48
N THR A 4 -7.68 -0.94 -13.15
CA THR A 4 -7.90 -2.25 -12.54
C THR A 4 -7.88 -3.33 -13.62
N ASP A 5 -7.16 -4.42 -13.39
CA ASP A 5 -7.17 -5.58 -14.29
C ASP A 5 -8.45 -6.43 -14.14
N THR A 6 -8.60 -7.44 -14.99
CA THR A 6 -9.77 -8.35 -14.98
C THR A 6 -9.93 -9.14 -13.68
N HIS A 7 -8.93 -9.13 -12.80
CA HIS A 7 -8.96 -9.80 -11.50
C HIS A 7 -9.10 -8.80 -10.34
N GLY A 8 -9.46 -7.54 -10.63
CA GLY A 8 -9.67 -6.54 -9.59
C GLY A 8 -8.37 -5.95 -9.03
N ARG A 9 -7.21 -6.17 -9.66
CA ARG A 9 -5.92 -5.68 -9.15
C ARG A 9 -5.51 -4.39 -9.84
N VAL A 10 -4.95 -3.47 -9.07
CA VAL A 10 -4.34 -2.23 -9.57
C VAL A 10 -2.84 -2.25 -9.29
N ARG A 11 -2.03 -1.81 -10.25
CA ARG A 11 -0.57 -1.68 -10.08
C ARG A 11 -0.16 -0.23 -10.33
N TYR A 12 0.60 0.33 -9.41
CA TYR A 12 1.16 1.67 -9.53
C TYR A 12 2.62 1.65 -9.12
N THR A 13 3.49 2.09 -10.03
CA THR A 13 4.92 2.24 -9.76
C THR A 13 5.20 3.69 -9.40
N ILE A 14 5.80 3.92 -8.24
CA ILE A 14 6.27 5.24 -7.83
C ILE A 14 7.51 5.57 -8.67
N SER A 15 7.46 6.67 -9.42
CA SER A 15 8.58 7.15 -10.24
C SER A 15 9.69 7.74 -9.37
N ASP A 16 10.91 7.80 -9.91
CA ASP A 16 12.10 8.23 -9.15
C ASP A 16 11.96 9.66 -8.59
N ASP A 17 11.31 10.56 -9.33
CA ASP A 17 11.01 11.95 -8.93
C ASP A 17 9.97 12.04 -7.80
N LYS A 18 9.27 10.94 -7.51
CA LYS A 18 8.21 10.86 -6.48
C LYS A 18 8.57 9.91 -5.35
N LYS A 19 9.84 9.49 -5.25
CA LYS A 19 10.30 8.65 -4.15
C LYS A 19 9.98 9.29 -2.82
N LEU A 20 9.37 8.49 -1.95
CA LEU A 20 8.99 8.91 -0.62
C LEU A 20 10.19 8.77 0.32
N PRO A 21 10.40 9.72 1.26
CA PRO A 21 11.43 9.58 2.28
C PRO A 21 11.07 8.46 3.27
N LEU A 22 12.02 8.09 4.14
CA LEU A 22 11.76 7.16 5.25
C LEU A 22 10.59 7.64 6.11
N GLY A 23 9.73 6.71 6.54
CA GLY A 23 8.61 6.99 7.43
C GLY A 23 7.26 6.50 6.91
N LEU A 24 6.21 6.90 7.62
CA LEU A 24 4.81 6.53 7.36
C LEU A 24 4.14 7.57 6.45
N HIS A 25 3.56 7.11 5.35
CA HIS A 25 2.89 7.96 4.37
C HIS A 25 1.43 7.54 4.22
N PRO A 26 0.46 8.43 4.49
CA PRO A 26 -0.93 8.16 4.16
C PRO A 26 -1.10 8.14 2.64
N VAL A 27 -1.83 7.14 2.14
CA VAL A 27 -2.15 6.97 0.73
C VAL A 27 -3.66 6.91 0.60
N LYS A 28 -4.22 7.83 -0.19
CA LYS A 28 -5.64 7.84 -0.52
C LYS A 28 -5.84 7.35 -1.95
N LEU A 29 -6.53 6.24 -2.09
CA LEU A 29 -7.03 5.78 -3.39
C LEU A 29 -8.39 6.43 -3.63
N VAL A 30 -8.58 7.00 -4.82
CA VAL A 30 -9.83 7.67 -5.23
C VAL A 30 -10.26 7.09 -6.57
N VAL A 31 -11.49 6.58 -6.64
CA VAL A 31 -12.07 6.05 -7.87
C VAL A 31 -12.56 7.21 -8.74
N ARG A 32 -12.07 7.30 -9.99
CA ARG A 32 -12.34 8.42 -10.91
C ARG A 32 -13.80 8.53 -11.42
N GLY A 33 -14.70 7.63 -11.01
CA GLY A 33 -16.11 7.67 -11.40
C GLY A 33 -16.99 8.18 -10.27
N ASP A 34 -17.11 7.40 -9.20
CA ASP A 34 -18.00 7.66 -8.08
C ASP A 34 -17.34 8.37 -6.89
N HIS A 35 -16.03 8.68 -7.00
CA HIS A 35 -15.23 9.32 -5.94
C HIS A 35 -15.22 8.54 -4.63
N THR A 36 -15.52 7.24 -4.66
CA THR A 36 -15.29 6.37 -3.50
C THR A 36 -13.80 6.34 -3.17
N THR A 37 -13.49 6.26 -1.88
CA THR A 37 -12.12 6.36 -1.40
C THR A 37 -11.74 5.23 -0.47
N ILE A 38 -10.46 4.87 -0.50
CA ILE A 38 -9.83 3.98 0.49
C ILE A 38 -8.62 4.71 1.04
N ASP A 39 -8.51 4.77 2.37
CA ASP A 39 -7.33 5.25 3.07
C ASP A 39 -6.43 4.06 3.42
N LEU A 40 -5.15 4.18 3.05
CA LEU A 40 -4.09 3.20 3.27
C LEU A 40 -2.89 3.89 3.90
N TYR A 41 -1.98 3.10 4.46
CA TYR A 41 -0.69 3.58 4.93
C TYR A 41 0.44 2.82 4.23
N LEU A 42 1.45 3.56 3.78
CA LEU A 42 2.67 3.03 3.18
C LEU A 42 3.86 3.44 4.05
N THR A 43 4.56 2.47 4.61
CA THR A 43 5.79 2.74 5.37
C THR A 43 7.02 2.47 4.51
N VAL A 44 7.87 3.48 4.36
CA VAL A 44 9.20 3.32 3.78
C VAL A 44 10.20 3.05 4.90
N LEU A 45 10.77 1.85 4.90
CA LEU A 45 11.73 1.40 5.90
C LEU A 45 13.17 1.59 5.41
N PRO A 46 14.14 1.75 6.33
CA PRO A 46 15.56 1.68 5.98
C PRO A 46 15.91 0.38 5.23
N PRO A 47 16.92 0.41 4.36
CA PRO A 47 17.45 -0.81 3.78
C PRO A 47 17.85 -1.81 4.88
N LYS A 48 17.57 -3.10 4.65
CA LYS A 48 17.91 -4.19 5.58
C LYS A 48 17.13 -4.18 6.91
N SER A 49 15.99 -3.49 6.99
CA SER A 49 15.08 -3.67 8.12
C SER A 49 14.66 -5.14 8.25
N GLU A 50 14.89 -5.72 9.42
CA GLU A 50 14.41 -7.05 9.76
C GLU A 50 12.89 -7.01 9.97
N ALA A 51 12.19 -8.04 9.50
CA ALA A 51 10.75 -8.14 9.60
C ALA A 51 10.35 -9.55 10.03
N VAL A 52 9.31 -9.62 10.86
CA VAL A 52 8.64 -10.87 11.23
C VAL A 52 7.27 -10.88 10.57
N ILE A 53 6.95 -11.97 9.88
CA ILE A 53 5.67 -12.15 9.20
C ILE A 53 4.92 -13.25 9.93
N PHE A 54 3.70 -12.95 10.36
CA PHE A 54 2.81 -13.91 11.00
C PHE A 54 1.37 -13.67 10.52
N SER A 55 0.54 -14.71 10.55
CA SER A 55 -0.89 -14.62 10.26
C SER A 55 -1.68 -14.33 11.52
N ILE A 56 -2.62 -13.38 11.49
CA ILE A 56 -3.42 -13.05 12.67
C ILE A 56 -4.36 -14.21 13.02
N ASP A 57 -5.09 -14.70 12.01
CA ASP A 57 -6.16 -15.70 12.15
C ASP A 57 -5.67 -17.11 12.58
N GLY A 58 -4.36 -17.34 12.64
CA GLY A 58 -3.78 -18.62 13.05
C GLY A 58 -2.77 -18.56 14.20
N SER A 59 -2.35 -17.37 14.64
CA SER A 59 -1.30 -17.22 15.67
C SER A 59 -1.66 -16.37 16.88
N PHE A 60 -2.66 -15.48 16.78
CA PHE A 60 -3.02 -14.55 17.87
C PHE A 60 -4.47 -14.62 18.34
N THR A 61 -5.32 -15.38 17.67
CA THR A 61 -6.70 -15.64 18.12
C THR A 61 -6.77 -17.03 18.77
N SER A 62 -6.64 -17.07 20.10
CA SER A 62 -6.94 -18.23 20.95
C SER A 62 -8.35 -18.13 21.52
#